data_AF-A0AAU9LT79-F1
#
_entry.id   AF-A0AAU9LT79-F1
#
_cell.length_a   1.000
_cell.length_b   1.000
_cell.length_c   1.000
_cell.angle_alpha   90.00
_cell.angle_beta   90.00
_cell.angle_gamma   90.00
#
_symmetry.space_group_name_H-M   'P 1'
#
loop_
_entity.id
_entity.type
_entity.pdbx_description
1 polymer ?
#
loop_
_entity_poly.entity_id
_entity_poly.type
_entity_poly.pdbx_seq_one_letter_code
_entity_poly.pdbx_strand_id
1 'polypeptide(L)'
;MLHAAARKPLVAAIDGPAFGGGLEIALACHARISTPTSQLGLTELQYGIIPGFGGTQRLPRLVGLPKALEMILMSKRVNGKDAFSMSLVDALAPADELIRSASRWGLDISEARKPWIRSLYRTNRLEPLKEARLILNMARDEAQKQNPNVTHPLICIDVIEEGIVSGARIGLWKEAEALNELRQSETCKSLVHIFFARYNTSKISGITDMGLQPRKVNRVGVIGPGSIAIATAFILANFPVILKEDDENYLVSALGEIKANLQSHLMAGKMTTEKLERAVSLLKGVLNYDSFKDVDLVVEALSRSFLDVSQNPDGCIPVAVTWHTQELAKDAHWERYIRTCYREVVKFANKSSIFARGLVKVPPIWK
;
A
#
# COMPACT_ATOMS: atom_id res chain seq x y z
N MET A 1 -13.55 -10.25 26.31
CA MET A 1 -13.49 -10.99 25.02
C MET A 1 -14.08 -12.38 25.18
N LEU A 2 -15.24 -12.64 24.56
CA LEU A 2 -16.08 -13.82 24.77
C LEU A 2 -15.71 -15.09 23.97
N HIS A 3 -14.72 -15.06 23.06
CA HIS A 3 -14.61 -16.10 22.02
C HIS A 3 -13.62 -17.24 22.29
N ALA A 4 -12.44 -17.01 22.90
CA ALA A 4 -11.42 -18.05 23.07
C ALA A 4 -11.73 -19.09 24.17
N ALA A 5 -12.72 -18.80 25.03
CA ALA A 5 -13.20 -19.70 26.08
C ALA A 5 -14.55 -20.37 25.73
N ALA A 6 -15.02 -20.22 24.48
CA ALA A 6 -16.25 -20.82 24.04
C ALA A 6 -16.20 -22.35 24.17
N ARG A 7 -17.32 -22.96 24.57
CA ARG A 7 -17.49 -24.43 24.64
C ARG A 7 -17.78 -25.06 23.27
N LYS A 8 -17.57 -24.33 22.17
CA LYS A 8 -17.71 -24.81 20.80
C LYS A 8 -16.48 -24.38 19.97
N PRO A 9 -16.02 -25.20 19.00
CA PRO A 9 -14.97 -24.81 18.08
C PRO A 9 -15.35 -23.56 17.28
N LEU A 10 -14.34 -22.77 16.91
CA LEU A 10 -14.49 -21.53 16.15
C LEU A 10 -13.43 -21.55 15.06
N VAL A 11 -13.84 -21.39 13.82
CA VAL A 11 -12.96 -21.38 12.65
C VAL A 11 -13.20 -20.09 11.88
N ALA A 12 -12.14 -19.33 11.63
CA ALA A 12 -12.20 -18.14 10.79
C ALA A 12 -12.07 -18.56 9.33
N ALA A 13 -13.00 -18.13 8.49
CA ALA A 13 -12.93 -18.24 7.04
C ALA A 13 -12.58 -16.85 6.49
N ILE A 14 -11.39 -16.70 5.90
CA ILE A 14 -10.82 -15.41 5.54
C ILE A 14 -10.78 -15.28 4.01
N ASP A 15 -11.54 -14.32 3.50
CA ASP A 15 -11.43 -13.88 2.10
C ASP A 15 -11.23 -12.36 2.05
N GLY A 16 -10.30 -11.92 1.20
CA GLY A 16 -9.93 -10.52 1.08
C GLY A 16 -9.11 -9.97 2.26
N PRO A 17 -9.27 -8.69 2.62
CA PRO A 17 -8.45 -8.04 3.64
C PRO A 17 -8.92 -8.33 5.08
N ALA A 18 -8.03 -8.87 5.90
CA ALA A 18 -8.16 -8.98 7.35
C ALA A 18 -7.06 -8.16 8.04
N PHE A 19 -7.35 -6.90 8.34
CA PHE A 19 -6.39 -5.97 8.96
C PHE A 19 -6.79 -5.58 10.38
N GLY A 20 -5.77 -5.37 11.20
CA GLY A 20 -5.91 -4.97 12.61
C GLY A 20 -6.90 -5.85 13.35
N GLY A 21 -7.94 -5.25 13.94
CA GLY A 21 -9.01 -5.97 14.65
C GLY A 21 -9.66 -7.12 13.85
N GLY A 22 -9.74 -7.03 12.52
CA GLY A 22 -10.21 -8.14 11.69
C GLY A 22 -9.30 -9.37 11.77
N LEU A 23 -7.99 -9.17 11.76
CA LEU A 23 -7.02 -10.25 12.00
C LEU A 23 -7.07 -10.70 13.47
N GLU A 24 -7.20 -9.79 14.44
CA GLU A 24 -7.24 -10.16 15.86
C GLU A 24 -8.44 -11.05 16.21
N ILE A 25 -9.59 -10.83 15.56
CA ILE A 25 -10.76 -11.72 15.64
C ILE A 25 -10.39 -13.11 15.11
N ALA A 26 -9.74 -13.19 13.95
CA ALA A 26 -9.31 -14.47 13.37
C ALA A 26 -8.24 -15.18 14.24
N LEU A 27 -7.34 -14.42 14.88
CA LEU A 27 -6.35 -14.94 15.82
C LEU A 27 -7.01 -15.54 17.08
N ALA A 28 -8.16 -15.01 17.49
CA ALA A 28 -8.94 -15.53 18.62
C ALA A 28 -9.68 -16.85 18.31
N CYS A 29 -9.87 -17.19 17.03
CA CYS A 29 -10.43 -18.48 16.61
C CYS A 29 -9.45 -19.64 16.83
N HIS A 30 -10.00 -20.85 16.88
CA HIS A 30 -9.23 -22.08 17.11
C HIS A 30 -8.53 -22.57 15.83
N ALA A 31 -9.06 -22.20 14.66
CA ALA A 31 -8.40 -22.39 13.37
C ALA A 31 -8.74 -21.25 12.40
N ARG A 32 -7.93 -21.10 11.35
CA ARG A 32 -8.06 -20.09 10.28
C ARG A 32 -7.86 -20.74 8.92
N ILE A 33 -8.83 -20.58 8.03
CA ILE A 33 -8.77 -20.99 6.63
C ILE A 33 -8.80 -19.73 5.77
N SER A 34 -7.94 -19.62 4.78
CA SER A 34 -7.79 -18.39 3.98
C SER A 34 -7.82 -18.65 2.49
N THR A 35 -8.28 -17.69 1.69
CA THR A 35 -7.96 -17.71 0.25
C THR A 35 -6.48 -17.41 0.02
N PRO A 36 -5.84 -17.93 -1.04
CA PRO A 36 -4.42 -17.68 -1.32
C PRO A 36 -4.08 -16.20 -1.53
N THR A 37 -5.06 -15.39 -1.94
CA THR A 37 -4.93 -13.97 -2.29
C THR A 37 -5.34 -13.02 -1.16
N SER A 38 -5.93 -13.53 -0.07
CA SER A 38 -6.27 -12.73 1.11
C SER A 38 -5.08 -11.94 1.62
N GLN A 39 -5.33 -10.82 2.29
CA GLN A 39 -4.29 -9.95 2.85
C GLN A 39 -4.47 -9.85 4.36
N LEU A 40 -3.44 -10.24 5.13
CA LEU A 40 -3.50 -10.31 6.59
C LEU A 40 -2.41 -9.43 7.20
N GLY A 41 -2.72 -8.66 8.24
CA GLY A 41 -1.71 -7.90 8.97
C GLY A 41 -2.26 -7.08 10.14
N LEU A 42 -1.40 -6.77 11.10
CA LEU A 42 -1.68 -5.80 12.16
C LEU A 42 -1.08 -4.45 11.75
N THR A 43 -1.94 -3.47 11.47
CA THR A 43 -1.56 -2.18 10.86
C THR A 43 -1.75 -0.99 11.81
N GLU A 44 -1.95 -1.25 13.09
CA GLU A 44 -2.31 -0.29 14.13
C GLU A 44 -1.23 0.78 14.32
N LEU A 45 0.05 0.43 14.18
CA LEU A 45 1.15 1.35 14.42
C LEU A 45 1.19 2.51 13.42
N GLN A 46 0.59 2.37 12.22
CA GLN A 46 0.41 3.48 11.28
C GLN A 46 -0.49 4.60 11.84
N TYR A 47 -1.28 4.30 12.87
CA TYR A 47 -2.22 5.21 13.50
C TYR A 47 -1.79 5.64 14.91
N GLY A 48 -0.55 5.34 15.31
CA GLY A 48 -0.02 5.72 16.63
C GLY A 48 -0.58 4.91 17.79
N ILE A 49 -1.17 3.75 17.51
CA ILE A 49 -1.70 2.80 18.49
C ILE A 49 -1.10 1.41 18.29
N ILE A 50 -1.42 0.48 19.17
CA ILE A 50 -0.98 -0.92 19.12
C ILE A 50 -2.18 -1.85 18.88
N PRO A 51 -1.97 -3.12 18.49
CA PRO A 51 -3.03 -4.11 18.48
C PRO A 51 -3.70 -4.19 19.87
N GLY A 52 -5.03 -4.25 19.88
CA GLY A 52 -5.84 -4.01 21.08
C GLY A 52 -6.77 -5.14 21.48
N PHE A 53 -6.87 -6.17 20.63
CA PHE A 53 -7.75 -7.31 20.82
C PHE A 53 -6.97 -8.62 20.95
N GLY A 54 -5.76 -8.57 21.48
CA GLY A 54 -4.85 -9.67 21.76
C GLY A 54 -3.91 -10.02 20.62
N GLY A 55 -3.74 -9.15 19.63
CA GLY A 55 -2.80 -9.29 18.53
C GLY A 55 -1.35 -9.34 19.01
N THR A 56 -0.99 -8.50 19.99
CA THR A 56 0.37 -8.51 20.58
C THR A 56 0.68 -9.84 21.28
N GLN A 57 -0.35 -10.57 21.70
CA GLN A 57 -0.21 -11.81 22.45
C GLN A 57 -0.30 -13.05 21.54
N ARG A 58 -1.29 -13.08 20.64
CA ARG A 58 -1.57 -14.26 19.81
C ARG A 58 -0.66 -14.35 18.58
N LEU A 59 -0.27 -13.23 17.97
CA LEU A 59 0.54 -13.27 16.75
C LEU A 59 1.93 -13.89 17.01
N PRO A 60 2.73 -13.45 18.02
CA PRO A 60 4.03 -14.08 18.31
C PRO A 60 3.93 -15.59 18.59
N ARG A 61 2.82 -16.03 19.18
CA ARG A 61 2.56 -17.45 19.51
C ARG A 61 2.18 -18.30 18.31
N LEU A 62 1.76 -17.69 17.19
CA LEU A 62 1.43 -18.40 15.96
C LEU A 62 2.57 -18.35 14.95
N VAL A 63 3.23 -17.20 14.76
CA VAL A 63 4.22 -17.02 13.69
C VAL A 63 5.67 -16.94 14.18
N GLY A 64 5.91 -16.99 15.50
CA GLY A 64 7.21 -16.75 16.11
C GLY A 64 7.46 -15.26 16.36
N LEU A 65 8.36 -14.94 17.31
CA LEU A 65 8.57 -13.56 17.74
C LEU A 65 9.18 -12.67 16.64
N PRO A 66 10.24 -13.07 15.92
CA PRO A 66 10.82 -12.23 14.86
C PRO A 66 9.79 -11.84 13.80
N LYS A 67 8.97 -12.81 13.36
CA LYS A 67 7.98 -12.56 12.32
C LYS A 67 6.83 -11.69 12.81
N ALA A 68 6.39 -11.89 14.05
CA ALA A 68 5.36 -11.05 14.65
C ALA A 68 5.84 -9.60 14.81
N LEU A 69 7.08 -9.39 15.25
CA LEU A 69 7.67 -8.05 15.35
C LEU A 69 7.78 -7.39 13.97
N GLU A 70 8.25 -8.11 12.94
CA GLU A 70 8.27 -7.59 11.56
C GLU A 70 6.88 -7.15 11.11
N MET A 71 5.86 -8.00 11.31
CA MET A 71 4.48 -7.69 10.91
C MET A 71 3.91 -6.49 11.66
N ILE A 72 4.08 -6.42 12.98
CA ILE A 72 3.51 -5.38 13.83
C ILE A 72 4.26 -4.06 13.64
N LEU A 73 5.58 -4.05 13.85
CA LEU A 73 6.41 -2.84 13.85
C LEU A 73 6.42 -2.15 12.48
N MET A 74 6.45 -2.93 11.40
CA MET A 74 6.41 -2.37 10.05
C MET A 74 4.99 -2.21 9.50
N SER A 75 3.96 -2.61 10.26
CA SER A 75 2.58 -2.72 9.78
C SER A 75 2.48 -3.49 8.46
N LYS A 76 3.30 -4.55 8.34
CA LYS A 76 3.48 -5.32 7.11
C LYS A 76 2.32 -6.28 6.92
N ARG A 77 1.81 -6.31 5.69
CA ARG A 77 0.76 -7.22 5.24
C ARG A 77 1.39 -8.42 4.56
N VAL A 78 0.79 -9.58 4.75
CA VAL A 78 1.18 -10.84 4.11
C VAL A 78 -0.01 -11.39 3.33
N ASN A 79 0.25 -12.03 2.19
CA ASN A 79 -0.81 -12.70 1.45
C ASN A 79 -1.18 -14.04 2.12
N GLY A 80 -2.28 -14.67 1.68
CA GLY A 80 -2.74 -15.95 2.23
C GLY A 80 -1.69 -17.07 2.12
N LYS A 81 -0.96 -17.15 1.00
CA LYS A 81 0.10 -18.17 0.81
C LYS A 81 1.24 -18.01 1.82
N ASP A 82 1.71 -16.78 2.01
CA ASP A 82 2.75 -16.47 3.00
C ASP A 82 2.23 -16.71 4.41
N ALA A 83 0.97 -16.34 4.68
CA ALA A 83 0.33 -16.61 5.97
C ALA A 83 0.28 -18.12 6.28
N PHE A 84 0.05 -18.95 5.27
CA PHE A 84 0.05 -20.41 5.44
C PHE A 84 1.45 -20.95 5.71
N SER A 85 2.47 -20.49 4.96
CA SER A 85 3.86 -20.93 5.16
C SER A 85 4.41 -20.57 6.54
N MET A 86 3.99 -19.44 7.11
CA MET A 86 4.33 -19.05 8.49
C MET A 86 3.33 -19.53 9.56
N SER A 87 2.35 -20.36 9.19
CA SER A 87 1.29 -20.91 10.06
C SER A 87 0.46 -19.86 10.82
N LEU A 88 0.34 -18.67 10.25
CA LEU A 88 -0.67 -17.70 10.64
C LEU A 88 -2.07 -18.25 10.31
N VAL A 89 -2.21 -18.93 9.17
CA VAL A 89 -3.41 -19.68 8.78
C VAL A 89 -3.12 -21.17 8.70
N ASP A 90 -4.14 -21.98 8.98
CA ASP A 90 -4.02 -23.44 9.13
C ASP A 90 -4.26 -24.18 7.81
N ALA A 91 -4.98 -23.58 6.86
CA ALA A 91 -5.13 -24.09 5.50
C ALA A 91 -5.52 -23.01 4.49
N LEU A 92 -5.37 -23.36 3.21
CA LEU A 92 -5.82 -22.58 2.08
C LEU A 92 -7.00 -23.25 1.39
N ALA A 93 -7.96 -22.46 0.91
CA ALA A 93 -9.07 -22.92 0.10
C ALA A 93 -9.38 -21.90 -1.01
N PRO A 94 -9.86 -22.34 -2.18
CA PRO A 94 -10.50 -21.46 -3.16
C PRO A 94 -11.68 -20.68 -2.54
N ALA A 95 -11.99 -19.51 -3.08
CA ALA A 95 -13.01 -18.62 -2.52
C ALA A 95 -14.41 -19.28 -2.48
N ASP A 96 -14.76 -20.05 -3.50
CA ASP A 96 -16.01 -20.79 -3.64
C ASP A 96 -16.11 -22.01 -2.68
N GLU A 97 -14.99 -22.51 -2.18
CA GLU A 97 -14.95 -23.63 -1.22
C GLU A 97 -14.63 -23.20 0.21
N LEU A 98 -14.32 -21.93 0.44
CA LEU A 98 -13.78 -21.42 1.70
C LEU A 98 -14.70 -21.73 2.90
N ILE A 99 -15.98 -21.41 2.80
CA ILE A 99 -16.97 -21.62 3.88
C ILE A 99 -17.16 -23.12 4.15
N ARG A 100 -17.20 -23.95 3.09
CA ARG A 100 -17.33 -25.40 3.23
C ARG A 100 -16.12 -25.98 3.94
N SER A 101 -14.92 -25.56 3.55
CA SER A 101 -13.65 -25.97 4.15
C SER A 101 -13.56 -25.57 5.64
N ALA A 102 -13.93 -24.33 5.97
CA ALA A 102 -13.95 -23.85 7.36
C ALA A 102 -14.98 -24.60 8.22
N SER A 103 -16.18 -24.84 7.69
CA SER A 103 -17.24 -25.59 8.39
C SER A 103 -16.80 -27.03 8.66
N ARG A 104 -16.20 -27.69 7.66
CA ARG A 104 -15.64 -29.04 7.81
C ARG A 104 -14.55 -29.07 8.88
N TRP A 105 -13.65 -28.09 8.89
CA TRP A 105 -12.62 -27.99 9.92
C TRP A 105 -13.20 -27.84 11.33
N GLY A 106 -14.29 -27.08 11.48
CA GLY A 106 -15.01 -26.93 12.75
C GLY A 106 -15.59 -28.27 13.24
N LEU A 107 -16.21 -29.04 12.34
CA LEU A 107 -16.70 -30.39 12.64
C LEU A 107 -15.55 -31.33 13.02
N ASP A 108 -14.44 -31.28 12.27
CA ASP A 108 -13.26 -32.10 12.56
C ASP A 108 -12.69 -31.80 13.96
N ILE A 109 -12.71 -30.55 14.42
CA ILE A 109 -12.33 -30.22 15.81
C ILE A 109 -13.36 -30.80 16.80
N SER A 110 -14.66 -30.67 16.51
CA SER A 110 -15.71 -31.15 17.43
C SER A 110 -15.71 -32.68 17.59
N GLU A 111 -15.30 -33.40 16.55
CA GLU A 111 -15.19 -34.86 16.52
C GLU A 111 -13.79 -35.36 16.92
N ALA A 112 -12.94 -34.47 17.46
CA ALA A 112 -11.56 -34.76 17.86
C ALA A 112 -10.64 -35.29 16.73
N ARG A 113 -11.02 -35.09 15.46
CA ARG A 113 -10.19 -35.39 14.27
C ARG A 113 -9.11 -34.34 14.03
N LYS A 114 -9.28 -33.14 14.60
CA LYS A 114 -8.28 -32.06 14.62
C LYS A 114 -8.13 -31.49 16.03
N PRO A 115 -6.95 -30.97 16.39
CA PRO A 115 -6.70 -30.44 17.73
C PRO A 115 -7.48 -29.13 17.98
N TRP A 116 -8.06 -29.01 19.18
CA TRP A 116 -8.72 -27.80 19.63
C TRP A 116 -7.72 -26.83 20.28
N ILE A 117 -7.05 -26.05 19.44
CA ILE A 117 -5.96 -25.17 19.86
C ILE A 117 -6.47 -23.80 20.29
N ARG A 118 -5.96 -23.29 21.42
CA ARG A 118 -6.14 -21.90 21.84
C ARG A 118 -4.85 -21.11 21.60
N SER A 119 -4.83 -20.26 20.56
CA SER A 119 -3.65 -19.49 20.15
C SER A 119 -2.98 -18.71 21.28
N LEU A 120 -3.77 -18.18 22.23
CA LEU A 120 -3.28 -17.39 23.37
C LEU A 120 -2.30 -18.16 24.28
N TYR A 121 -2.46 -19.48 24.37
CA TYR A 121 -1.66 -20.32 25.27
C TYR A 121 -0.61 -21.16 24.53
N ARG A 122 -0.46 -20.96 23.21
CA ARG A 122 0.62 -21.61 22.47
C ARG A 122 1.97 -21.06 22.88
N THR A 123 2.92 -21.96 23.08
CA THR A 123 4.32 -21.62 23.39
C THR A 123 5.32 -22.30 22.46
N ASN A 124 4.87 -23.25 21.63
CA ASN A 124 5.72 -24.09 20.77
C ASN A 124 6.46 -23.33 19.65
N ARG A 125 6.16 -22.05 19.47
CA ARG A 125 6.82 -21.16 18.50
C ARG A 125 7.45 -19.93 19.15
N LEU A 126 7.38 -19.84 20.48
CA LEU A 126 8.11 -18.81 21.20
C LEU A 126 9.55 -19.28 21.41
N GLU A 127 10.46 -18.35 21.22
CA GLU A 127 11.87 -18.51 21.47
C GLU A 127 12.11 -18.64 22.98
N PRO A 128 13.17 -19.36 23.40
CA PRO A 128 13.59 -19.38 24.80
C PRO A 128 13.75 -17.96 25.34
N LEU A 129 13.40 -17.74 26.61
CA LEU A 129 13.30 -16.39 27.19
C LEU A 129 14.56 -15.53 26.99
N LYS A 130 15.76 -16.13 27.08
CA LYS A 130 17.02 -15.41 26.86
C LYS A 130 17.15 -14.89 25.42
N GLU A 131 16.76 -15.70 24.44
CA GLU A 131 16.79 -15.34 23.02
C GLU A 131 15.67 -14.35 22.69
N ALA A 132 14.47 -14.55 23.23
CA ALA A 132 13.36 -13.62 23.08
C ALA A 132 13.74 -12.20 23.56
N ARG A 133 14.40 -12.08 24.73
CA ARG A 133 14.89 -10.79 25.24
C ARG A 133 15.91 -10.13 24.31
N LEU A 134 16.81 -10.90 23.71
CA LEU A 134 17.78 -10.37 22.75
C LEU A 134 17.06 -9.79 21.51
N ILE A 135 16.11 -10.55 20.96
CA ILE A 135 15.30 -10.13 19.80
C ILE A 135 14.51 -8.85 20.12
N LEU A 136 13.87 -8.79 21.30
CA LEU A 136 13.11 -7.62 21.74
C LEU A 136 14.00 -6.39 21.91
N ASN A 137 15.19 -6.54 22.48
CA ASN A 137 16.14 -5.43 22.63
C ASN A 137 16.64 -4.91 21.28
N MET A 138 16.97 -5.81 20.34
CA MET A 138 17.33 -5.40 18.98
C MET A 138 16.18 -4.66 18.28
N ALA A 139 14.94 -5.11 18.49
CA ALA A 139 13.76 -4.44 17.93
C ALA A 139 13.52 -3.05 18.56
N ARG A 140 13.80 -2.85 19.86
CA ARG A 140 13.76 -1.54 20.50
C ARG A 140 14.79 -0.59 19.90
N ASP A 141 16.03 -1.06 19.76
CA ASP A 141 17.11 -0.26 19.18
C ASP A 141 16.78 0.18 17.76
N GLU A 142 16.24 -0.71 16.93
CA GLU A 142 15.85 -0.40 15.56
C GLU A 142 14.65 0.57 15.52
N ALA A 143 13.62 0.34 16.34
CA ALA A 143 12.46 1.21 16.41
C ALA A 143 12.84 2.65 16.82
N GLN A 144 13.72 2.78 17.82
CA GLN A 144 14.22 4.07 18.30
C GLN A 144 15.08 4.79 17.24
N LYS A 145 15.91 4.05 16.48
CA LYS A 145 16.70 4.60 15.38
C LYS A 145 15.84 5.11 14.24
N GLN A 146 14.82 4.35 13.85
CA GLN A 146 13.96 4.70 12.71
C GLN A 146 13.08 5.91 13.02
N ASN A 147 12.46 5.97 14.21
CA ASN A 147 11.52 7.02 14.55
C ASN A 147 11.69 7.45 16.03
N PRO A 148 12.71 8.27 16.35
CA PRO A 148 12.99 8.65 17.74
C PRO A 148 11.91 9.51 18.39
N ASN A 149 11.02 10.11 17.59
CA ASN A 149 9.99 11.05 18.04
C ASN A 149 8.65 10.38 18.41
N VAL A 150 8.55 9.05 18.32
CA VAL A 150 7.32 8.33 18.63
C VAL A 150 7.56 7.19 19.60
N THR A 151 6.63 6.97 20.53
CA THR A 151 6.79 6.01 21.64
C THR A 151 5.99 4.73 21.47
N HIS A 152 4.90 4.76 20.69
CA HIS A 152 3.99 3.61 20.52
C HIS A 152 4.67 2.31 20.01
N PRO A 153 5.74 2.32 19.17
CA PRO A 153 6.42 1.08 18.81
C PRO A 153 7.15 0.44 20.00
N LEU A 154 7.81 1.24 20.84
CA LEU A 154 8.48 0.74 22.05
C LEU A 154 7.48 0.17 23.05
N ILE A 155 6.39 0.90 23.29
CA ILE A 155 5.29 0.44 24.15
C ILE A 155 4.72 -0.89 23.63
N CYS A 156 4.59 -1.05 22.31
CA CYS A 156 4.16 -2.30 21.72
C CYS A 156 5.11 -3.46 22.05
N ILE A 157 6.42 -3.23 21.98
CA ILE A 157 7.44 -4.24 22.32
C ILE A 157 7.35 -4.60 23.81
N ASP A 158 7.15 -3.61 24.69
CA ASP A 158 7.00 -3.82 26.14
C ASP A 158 5.74 -4.65 26.49
N VAL A 159 4.66 -4.46 25.74
CA VAL A 159 3.42 -5.26 25.88
C VAL A 159 3.63 -6.71 25.41
N ILE A 160 4.36 -6.91 24.31
CA ILE A 160 4.73 -8.24 23.82
C ILE A 160 5.62 -8.95 24.84
N GLU A 161 6.65 -8.27 25.35
CA GLU A 161 7.57 -8.83 26.33
C GLU A 161 6.84 -9.27 27.61
N GLU A 162 5.94 -8.45 28.13
CA GLU A 162 5.15 -8.79 29.32
C GLU A 162 4.36 -10.09 29.14
N GLY A 163 3.76 -10.26 27.96
CA GLY A 163 3.04 -11.46 27.60
C GLY A 163 3.89 -12.73 27.56
N ILE A 164 5.18 -12.57 27.23
CA ILE A 164 6.16 -13.66 27.19
C ILE A 164 6.68 -13.96 28.60
N VAL A 165 7.02 -12.93 29.37
CA VAL A 165 7.63 -13.04 30.72
C VAL A 165 6.60 -13.44 31.77
N SER A 166 5.52 -12.69 31.87
CA SER A 166 4.52 -12.76 32.94
C SER A 166 3.28 -13.57 32.52
N GLY A 167 3.25 -14.03 31.28
CA GLY A 167 2.20 -14.87 30.72
C GLY A 167 1.12 -14.10 29.98
N ALA A 168 0.45 -14.80 29.05
CA ALA A 168 -0.41 -14.18 28.04
C ALA A 168 -1.61 -13.40 28.61
N ARG A 169 -2.13 -13.79 29.79
CA ARG A 169 -3.23 -13.05 30.44
C ARG A 169 -2.76 -11.69 30.94
N ILE A 170 -1.58 -11.62 31.56
CA ILE A 170 -0.99 -10.35 32.03
C ILE A 170 -0.65 -9.48 30.82
N GLY A 171 -0.10 -10.07 29.76
CA GLY A 171 0.12 -9.36 28.50
C GLY A 171 -1.16 -8.75 27.90
N LEU A 172 -2.30 -9.46 27.93
CA LEU A 172 -3.59 -8.89 27.49
C LEU A 172 -4.07 -7.71 28.34
N TRP A 173 -3.80 -7.72 29.66
CA TRP A 173 -4.12 -6.58 30.53
C TRP A 173 -3.25 -5.38 30.18
N LYS A 174 -1.93 -5.59 30.08
CA LYS A 174 -1.00 -4.53 29.68
C LYS A 174 -1.29 -3.98 28.29
N GLU A 175 -1.70 -4.84 27.35
CA GLU A 175 -2.16 -4.43 26.01
C GLU A 175 -3.34 -3.46 26.08
N ALA A 176 -4.36 -3.79 26.87
CA ALA A 176 -5.54 -2.95 27.02
C ALA A 176 -5.23 -1.60 27.67
N GLU A 177 -4.38 -1.59 28.71
CA GLU A 177 -3.92 -0.36 29.37
C GLU A 177 -3.13 0.53 28.41
N ALA A 178 -2.12 -0.03 27.74
CA ALA A 178 -1.28 0.68 26.79
C ALA A 178 -2.08 1.23 25.61
N LEU A 179 -3.03 0.47 25.06
CA LEU A 179 -3.92 0.94 24.00
C LEU A 179 -4.73 2.16 24.45
N ASN A 180 -5.29 2.10 25.67
CA ASN A 180 -6.12 3.18 26.19
C ASN A 180 -5.31 4.46 26.38
N GLU A 181 -4.07 4.36 26.86
CA GLU A 181 -3.15 5.48 26.97
C GLU A 181 -2.78 6.05 25.59
N LEU A 182 -2.31 5.19 24.68
CA LEU A 182 -1.87 5.60 23.35
C LEU A 182 -2.97 6.27 22.52
N ARG A 183 -4.21 5.81 22.66
CA ARG A 183 -5.37 6.39 21.99
C ARG A 183 -5.58 7.87 22.36
N GLN A 184 -5.16 8.29 23.56
CA GLN A 184 -5.28 9.68 24.01
C GLN A 184 -4.09 10.55 23.61
N SER A 185 -3.01 9.96 23.08
CA SER A 185 -1.79 10.69 22.71
C SER A 185 -2.00 11.64 21.53
N GLU A 186 -1.26 12.75 21.52
CA GLU A 186 -1.23 13.69 20.39
C GLU A 186 -0.71 13.03 19.10
N THR A 187 0.22 12.07 19.22
CA THR A 187 0.74 11.29 18.09
C THR A 187 -0.37 10.48 17.43
N CYS A 188 -1.20 9.77 18.20
CA CYS A 188 -2.34 9.04 17.68
C CYS A 188 -3.33 9.98 16.97
N LYS A 189 -3.73 11.08 17.64
CA LYS A 189 -4.64 12.08 17.06
C LYS A 189 -4.11 12.64 15.74
N SER A 190 -2.80 12.96 15.69
CA SER A 190 -2.14 13.51 14.51
C SER A 190 -2.06 12.51 13.35
N LEU A 191 -1.70 11.25 13.62
CA LEU A 191 -1.62 10.22 12.59
C LEU A 191 -3.00 9.86 12.03
N VAL A 192 -4.03 9.79 12.89
CA VAL A 192 -5.43 9.62 12.48
C VAL A 192 -5.90 10.82 11.65
N HIS A 193 -5.55 12.05 12.05
CA HIS A 193 -5.84 13.24 11.25
C HIS A 193 -5.20 13.16 9.87
N ILE A 194 -3.91 12.77 9.77
CA ILE A 194 -3.22 12.57 8.49
C ILE A 194 -3.93 11.50 7.64
N PHE A 195 -4.40 10.41 8.23
CA PHE A 195 -5.15 9.38 7.51
C PHE A 195 -6.42 9.96 6.85
N PHE A 196 -7.25 10.67 7.62
CA PHE A 196 -8.47 11.29 7.07
C PHE A 196 -8.16 12.40 6.07
N ALA A 197 -7.14 13.22 6.33
CA ALA A 197 -6.69 14.24 5.40
C ALA A 197 -6.28 13.61 4.06
N ARG A 198 -5.51 12.51 4.08
CA ARG A 198 -5.10 11.76 2.88
C ARG A 198 -6.27 11.13 2.13
N TYR A 199 -7.30 10.70 2.84
CA TYR A 199 -8.51 10.17 2.22
C TYR A 199 -9.33 11.28 1.55
N ASN A 200 -9.43 12.43 2.22
CA ASN A 200 -10.21 13.57 1.76
C ASN A 200 -9.53 14.40 0.65
N THR A 201 -8.23 14.23 0.38
CA THR A 201 -7.57 14.94 -0.73
C THR A 201 -8.17 14.64 -2.11
N SER A 202 -8.89 13.53 -2.24
CA SER A 202 -9.59 13.13 -3.47
C SER A 202 -11.05 13.63 -3.54
N LYS A 203 -11.54 14.31 -2.51
CA LYS A 203 -12.93 14.80 -2.42
C LYS A 203 -12.93 16.32 -2.51
N ILE A 204 -12.99 16.84 -3.74
CA ILE A 204 -13.12 18.28 -3.99
C ILE A 204 -14.59 18.63 -4.26
N SER A 205 -15.14 19.47 -3.39
CA SER A 205 -16.50 20.03 -3.50
C SER A 205 -16.63 20.86 -4.78
N GLY A 206 -17.77 20.73 -5.48
CA GLY A 206 -18.02 21.39 -6.76
C GLY A 206 -17.26 20.80 -7.96
N ILE A 207 -16.57 19.67 -7.79
CA ILE A 207 -15.85 18.97 -8.88
C ILE A 207 -16.19 17.48 -8.84
N THR A 208 -15.89 16.83 -7.71
CA THR A 208 -15.91 15.35 -7.59
C THR A 208 -17.27 14.79 -7.19
N ASP A 209 -18.15 15.67 -6.76
CA ASP A 209 -19.54 15.49 -6.36
C ASP A 209 -20.53 15.70 -7.52
N MET A 210 -20.08 16.24 -8.66
CA MET A 210 -20.91 16.45 -9.86
C MET A 210 -21.25 15.15 -10.64
N GLY A 211 -20.90 13.98 -10.11
CA GLY A 211 -21.15 12.70 -10.80
C GLY A 211 -20.26 12.43 -12.01
N LEU A 212 -19.24 13.27 -12.25
CA LEU A 212 -18.29 13.10 -13.35
C LEU A 212 -17.52 11.78 -13.24
N GLN A 213 -17.30 11.15 -14.38
CA GLN A 213 -16.50 9.92 -14.47
C GLN A 213 -15.12 10.21 -15.11
N PRO A 214 -14.04 9.63 -14.55
CA PRO A 214 -12.73 9.63 -15.22
C PRO A 214 -12.84 9.16 -16.67
N ARG A 215 -12.22 9.89 -17.61
CA ARG A 215 -12.02 9.37 -18.96
C ARG A 215 -10.99 8.24 -18.91
N LYS A 216 -11.20 7.19 -19.71
CA LYS A 216 -10.22 6.12 -19.90
C LYS A 216 -9.03 6.66 -20.71
N VAL A 217 -7.83 6.49 -20.18
CA VAL A 217 -6.56 6.80 -20.86
C VAL A 217 -5.95 5.47 -21.30
N ASN A 218 -5.71 5.30 -22.60
CA ASN A 218 -5.11 4.09 -23.19
C ASN A 218 -3.67 4.32 -23.64
N ARG A 219 -3.28 5.57 -23.91
CA ARG A 219 -1.93 5.93 -24.36
C ARG A 219 -1.52 7.31 -23.85
N VAL A 220 -0.28 7.41 -23.42
CA VAL A 220 0.30 8.64 -22.85
C VAL A 220 1.45 9.13 -23.72
N GLY A 221 1.46 10.41 -24.08
CA GLY A 221 2.59 11.09 -24.68
C GLY A 221 3.36 11.83 -23.60
N VAL A 222 4.69 11.75 -23.60
CA VAL A 222 5.56 12.49 -22.69
C VAL A 222 6.56 13.28 -23.52
N ILE A 223 6.69 14.58 -23.23
CA ILE A 223 7.50 15.51 -24.02
C ILE A 223 8.52 16.21 -23.11
N GLY A 224 9.78 16.23 -23.53
CA GLY A 224 10.83 17.11 -22.99
C GLY A 224 11.67 16.54 -21.83
N PRO A 225 12.69 17.26 -21.34
CA PRO A 225 13.81 16.73 -20.57
C PRO A 225 13.48 16.15 -19.18
N GLY A 226 12.29 16.44 -18.62
CA GLY A 226 11.79 15.78 -17.39
C GLY A 226 11.05 14.46 -17.66
N SER A 227 11.12 13.94 -18.88
CA SER A 227 10.34 12.82 -19.40
C SER A 227 10.71 11.47 -18.81
N ILE A 228 11.97 11.22 -18.48
CA ILE A 228 12.50 9.88 -18.15
C ILE A 228 11.73 9.25 -16.99
N ALA A 229 11.64 9.94 -15.86
CA ALA A 229 11.05 9.37 -14.67
C ALA A 229 9.51 9.46 -14.65
N ILE A 230 8.89 10.38 -15.41
CA ILE A 230 7.45 10.37 -15.73
C ILE A 230 7.10 9.16 -16.60
N ALA A 231 7.83 8.96 -17.70
CA ALA A 231 7.66 7.84 -18.61
C ALA A 231 7.83 6.52 -17.86
N THR A 232 8.90 6.39 -17.05
CA THR A 232 9.14 5.21 -16.21
C THR A 232 7.95 4.94 -15.28
N ALA A 233 7.39 5.96 -14.63
CA ALA A 233 6.23 5.79 -13.76
C ALA A 233 5.00 5.28 -14.53
N PHE A 234 4.69 5.85 -15.70
CA PHE A 234 3.58 5.42 -16.54
C PHE A 234 3.75 3.99 -17.07
N ILE A 235 4.97 3.61 -17.45
CA ILE A 235 5.29 2.25 -17.90
C ILE A 235 5.10 1.24 -16.77
N LEU A 236 5.59 1.54 -15.56
CA LEU A 236 5.40 0.68 -14.39
C LEU A 236 3.91 0.53 -14.02
N ALA A 237 3.10 1.53 -14.34
CA ALA A 237 1.65 1.52 -14.23
C ALA A 237 0.94 0.83 -15.41
N ASN A 238 1.69 0.23 -16.34
CA ASN A 238 1.22 -0.51 -17.51
C ASN A 238 0.47 0.37 -18.53
N PHE A 239 0.86 1.65 -18.66
CA PHE A 239 0.45 2.51 -19.77
C PHE A 239 1.45 2.46 -20.94
N PRO A 240 0.98 2.33 -22.18
CA PRO A 240 1.77 2.64 -23.37
C PRO A 240 2.23 4.11 -23.35
N VAL A 241 3.52 4.34 -23.52
CA VAL A 241 4.15 5.66 -23.49
C VAL A 241 4.84 5.96 -24.81
N ILE A 242 4.51 7.11 -25.40
CA ILE A 242 5.26 7.72 -26.49
C ILE A 242 6.13 8.82 -25.90
N LEU A 243 7.44 8.63 -25.97
CA LEU A 243 8.43 9.62 -25.56
C LEU A 243 8.85 10.46 -26.77
N LYS A 244 8.59 11.77 -26.74
CA LYS A 244 9.06 12.70 -27.76
C LYS A 244 10.19 13.56 -27.24
N GLU A 245 11.28 13.60 -28.00
CA GLU A 245 12.41 14.51 -27.84
C GLU A 245 12.75 15.15 -29.19
N ASP A 246 13.40 16.31 -29.18
CA ASP A 246 13.78 17.03 -30.41
C ASP A 246 15.15 16.59 -30.97
N ASP A 247 16.01 16.05 -30.10
CA ASP A 247 17.37 15.63 -30.44
C ASP A 247 17.53 14.11 -30.30
N GLU A 248 18.11 13.49 -31.31
CA GLU A 248 18.27 12.04 -31.41
C GLU A 248 19.19 11.48 -30.34
N ASN A 249 20.26 12.19 -29.97
CA ASN A 249 21.19 11.74 -28.93
C ASN A 249 20.51 11.76 -27.56
N TYR A 250 19.75 12.81 -27.26
CA TYR A 250 18.93 12.89 -26.05
C TYR A 250 17.85 11.80 -26.02
N LEU A 251 17.17 11.53 -27.13
CA LEU A 251 16.18 10.46 -27.21
C LEU A 251 16.81 9.09 -26.89
N VAL A 252 17.94 8.76 -27.53
CA VAL A 252 18.65 7.49 -27.30
C VAL A 252 19.10 7.37 -25.85
N SER A 253 19.67 8.45 -25.29
CA SER A 253 20.09 8.51 -23.90
C SER A 253 18.92 8.27 -22.94
N ALA A 254 17.81 8.98 -23.14
CA ALA A 254 16.60 8.86 -22.31
C ALA A 254 15.99 7.46 -22.37
N LEU A 255 15.89 6.86 -23.56
CA LEU A 255 15.44 5.47 -23.71
C LEU A 255 16.33 4.47 -22.98
N GLY A 256 17.66 4.69 -23.00
CA GLY A 256 18.63 3.91 -22.25
C GLY A 256 18.42 4.00 -20.74
N GLU A 257 18.24 5.21 -20.22
CA GLU A 257 18.04 5.45 -18.79
C GLU A 257 16.71 4.87 -18.29
N ILE A 258 15.61 5.00 -19.05
CA ILE A 258 14.33 4.38 -18.70
C ILE A 258 14.49 2.85 -18.60
N LYS A 259 15.20 2.22 -19.56
CA LYS A 259 15.46 0.78 -19.51
C LYS A 259 16.30 0.40 -18.29
N ALA A 260 17.33 1.16 -17.96
CA ALA A 260 18.15 0.93 -16.76
C ALA A 260 17.33 1.05 -15.46
N ASN A 261 16.43 2.03 -15.38
CA ASN A 261 15.52 2.17 -14.25
C ASN A 261 14.61 0.95 -14.11
N LEU A 262 14.01 0.47 -15.20
CA LEU A 262 13.17 -0.74 -15.20
C LEU A 262 13.96 -2.00 -14.81
N GLN A 263 15.20 -2.15 -15.29
CA GLN A 263 16.09 -3.25 -14.89
C GLN A 263 16.43 -3.22 -13.40
N SER A 264 16.61 -2.03 -12.83
CA SER A 264 16.87 -1.86 -11.40
C SER A 264 15.72 -2.41 -10.53
N HIS A 265 14.47 -2.34 -11.02
CA HIS A 265 13.32 -2.96 -10.34
C HIS A 265 13.34 -4.50 -10.40
N LEU A 266 13.86 -5.10 -11.48
CA LEU A 266 14.08 -6.54 -11.58
C LEU A 266 15.16 -6.99 -10.59
N MET A 267 16.31 -6.29 -10.57
CA MET A 267 17.42 -6.60 -9.64
C MET A 267 17.01 -6.46 -8.17
N ALA A 268 16.12 -5.53 -7.85
CA ALA A 268 15.54 -5.38 -6.52
C ALA A 268 14.45 -6.42 -6.16
N GLY A 269 14.17 -7.38 -7.05
CA GLY A 269 13.13 -8.41 -6.85
C GLY A 269 11.69 -7.89 -6.89
N LYS A 270 11.48 -6.66 -7.38
CA LYS A 270 10.15 -6.00 -7.42
C LYS A 270 9.37 -6.31 -8.69
N MET A 271 9.99 -6.96 -9.68
CA MET A 271 9.41 -7.27 -10.98
C MET A 271 9.99 -8.60 -11.51
N THR A 272 9.25 -9.32 -12.36
CA THR A 272 9.74 -10.52 -13.04
C THR A 272 10.30 -10.19 -14.43
N THR A 273 11.04 -11.11 -15.03
CA THR A 273 11.60 -10.93 -16.37
C THR A 273 10.50 -10.71 -17.41
N GLU A 274 9.39 -11.46 -17.34
CA GLU A 274 8.27 -11.32 -18.27
C GLU A 274 7.58 -9.96 -18.12
N LYS A 275 7.48 -9.45 -16.88
CA LYS A 275 6.95 -8.09 -16.63
C LYS A 275 7.90 -7.01 -17.15
N LEU A 276 9.21 -7.21 -17.07
CA LEU A 276 10.20 -6.28 -17.62
C LEU A 276 10.08 -6.18 -19.14
N GLU A 277 10.04 -7.31 -19.84
CA GLU A 277 9.91 -7.35 -21.30
C GLU A 277 8.63 -6.64 -21.77
N ARG A 278 7.51 -6.92 -21.09
CA ARG A 278 6.25 -6.21 -21.32
C ARG A 278 6.40 -4.71 -21.07
N ALA A 279 6.99 -4.30 -19.94
CA ALA A 279 7.20 -2.88 -19.62
C ALA A 279 8.04 -2.16 -20.68
N VAL A 280 9.13 -2.77 -21.15
CA VAL A 280 9.96 -2.20 -22.21
C VAL A 280 9.19 -2.09 -23.53
N SER A 281 8.33 -3.05 -23.86
CA SER A 281 7.50 -3.00 -25.07
C SER A 281 6.46 -1.87 -25.09
N LEU A 282 6.13 -1.29 -23.93
CA LEU A 282 5.19 -0.16 -23.82
C LEU A 282 5.82 1.18 -24.20
N LEU A 283 7.14 1.26 -24.31
CA LEU A 283 7.88 2.50 -24.59
C LEU A 283 8.21 2.64 -26.08
N LYS A 284 7.77 3.73 -26.69
CA LYS A 284 8.13 4.13 -28.05
C LYS A 284 8.77 5.51 -28.04
N GLY A 285 10.00 5.63 -28.52
CA GLY A 285 10.65 6.93 -28.76
C GLY A 285 10.32 7.48 -30.14
N VAL A 286 10.10 8.79 -30.26
CA VAL A 286 9.85 9.49 -31.53
C VAL A 286 10.53 10.87 -31.53
N LEU A 287 10.90 11.34 -32.72
CA LEU A 287 11.44 12.69 -32.93
C LEU A 287 10.38 13.69 -33.44
N ASN A 288 9.18 13.19 -33.75
CA ASN A 288 8.09 13.99 -34.32
C ASN A 288 6.73 13.63 -33.69
N TYR A 289 5.70 14.38 -34.06
CA TYR A 289 4.36 14.25 -33.50
C TYR A 289 3.44 13.30 -34.27
N ASP A 290 3.91 12.60 -35.31
CA ASP A 290 3.05 11.78 -36.16
C ASP A 290 2.31 10.68 -35.38
N SER A 291 2.97 10.15 -34.35
CA SER A 291 2.41 9.11 -33.46
C SER A 291 1.50 9.66 -32.36
N PHE A 292 1.33 10.99 -32.24
CA PHE A 292 0.53 11.60 -31.17
C PHE A 292 -0.98 11.59 -31.46
N LYS A 293 -1.41 11.33 -32.70
CA LYS A 293 -2.83 11.35 -33.11
C LYS A 293 -3.75 10.47 -32.22
N ASP A 294 -3.21 9.37 -31.70
CA ASP A 294 -3.93 8.42 -30.84
C ASP A 294 -3.57 8.55 -29.35
N VAL A 295 -2.98 9.66 -28.93
CA VAL A 295 -2.61 9.91 -27.52
C VAL A 295 -3.80 10.51 -26.77
N ASP A 296 -4.18 9.87 -25.67
CA ASP A 296 -5.29 10.32 -24.83
C ASP A 296 -4.85 11.40 -23.81
N LEU A 297 -3.58 11.33 -23.37
CA LEU A 297 -2.99 12.19 -22.34
C LEU A 297 -1.58 12.61 -22.75
N VAL A 298 -1.31 13.92 -22.85
CA VAL A 298 0.04 14.44 -23.12
C VAL A 298 0.59 15.06 -21.84
N VAL A 299 1.80 14.70 -21.44
CA VAL A 299 2.51 15.27 -20.29
C VAL A 299 3.74 16.01 -20.77
N GLU A 300 3.72 17.32 -20.62
CA GLU A 300 4.83 18.18 -21.02
C GLU A 300 5.70 18.52 -19.80
N ALA A 301 6.96 18.08 -19.84
CA ALA A 301 7.94 18.27 -18.79
C ALA A 301 8.99 19.31 -19.24
N LEU A 302 8.55 20.55 -19.41
CA LEU A 302 9.37 21.64 -19.95
C LEU A 302 10.26 22.31 -18.89
N SER A 303 11.45 22.72 -19.33
CA SER A 303 12.33 23.63 -18.59
C SER A 303 12.08 25.12 -18.89
N ARG A 304 11.24 25.43 -19.91
CA ARG A 304 10.98 26.80 -20.38
C ARG A 304 9.48 27.13 -20.49
N SER A 305 9.20 28.44 -20.47
CA SER A 305 7.90 29.08 -20.20
C SER A 305 6.79 28.96 -21.26
N PHE A 306 6.98 28.24 -22.36
CA PHE A 306 6.01 28.24 -23.47
C PHE A 306 5.60 26.81 -23.82
N LEU A 307 4.32 26.49 -23.62
CA LEU A 307 3.69 25.31 -24.21
C LEU A 307 3.36 25.63 -25.66
N ASP A 308 3.75 24.76 -26.59
CA ASP A 308 3.25 24.84 -27.97
C ASP A 308 1.90 24.10 -28.06
N VAL A 309 0.83 24.86 -27.88
CA VAL A 309 -0.57 24.37 -27.89
C VAL A 309 -0.98 23.85 -29.27
N SER A 310 -0.31 24.30 -30.34
CA SER A 310 -0.67 23.95 -31.72
C SER A 310 -0.39 22.49 -32.10
N GLN A 311 0.40 21.79 -31.29
CA GLN A 311 0.91 20.45 -31.60
C GLN A 311 0.15 19.33 -30.87
N ASN A 312 -0.86 19.67 -30.06
CA ASN A 312 -1.68 18.68 -29.35
C ASN A 312 -2.85 18.20 -30.22
N PRO A 313 -3.07 16.88 -30.33
CA PRO A 313 -4.20 16.32 -31.07
C PRO A 313 -5.55 16.77 -30.52
N ASP A 314 -6.53 16.89 -31.40
CA ASP A 314 -7.90 17.13 -30.97
C ASP A 314 -8.44 15.98 -30.11
N GLY A 315 -9.02 16.34 -28.96
CA GLY A 315 -9.60 15.37 -28.03
C GLY A 315 -8.61 14.72 -27.06
N CYS A 316 -7.32 15.08 -27.04
CA CYS A 316 -6.41 14.69 -25.97
C CYS A 316 -6.57 15.58 -24.72
N ILE A 317 -6.08 15.12 -23.57
CA ILE A 317 -5.95 15.92 -22.35
C ILE A 317 -4.48 16.38 -22.24
N PRO A 318 -4.14 17.63 -22.57
CA PRO A 318 -2.80 18.15 -22.35
C PRO A 318 -2.58 18.52 -20.88
N VAL A 319 -1.47 18.05 -20.33
CA VAL A 319 -1.05 18.28 -18.94
C VAL A 319 0.33 18.92 -18.94
N ALA A 320 0.38 20.14 -18.42
CA ALA A 320 1.60 20.90 -18.27
C ALA A 320 2.22 20.65 -16.89
N VAL A 321 3.46 20.17 -16.87
CA VAL A 321 4.25 20.03 -15.64
C VAL A 321 5.27 21.17 -15.60
N THR A 322 4.92 22.27 -14.92
CA THR A 322 5.79 23.46 -14.84
C THR A 322 6.00 23.93 -13.41
N TRP A 323 7.22 24.35 -13.09
CA TRP A 323 7.60 24.92 -11.78
C TRP A 323 7.26 26.41 -11.67
N HIS A 324 7.34 27.15 -12.77
CA HIS A 324 7.08 28.59 -12.85
C HIS A 324 6.28 28.90 -14.12
N THR A 325 5.17 29.64 -13.95
CA THR A 325 4.62 30.69 -14.84
C THR A 325 3.11 30.90 -14.60
N GLN A 326 2.67 32.14 -14.85
CA GLN A 326 1.33 32.67 -14.63
C GLN A 326 0.40 32.58 -15.86
N GLU A 327 0.89 32.15 -17.03
CA GLU A 327 0.10 32.14 -18.28
C GLU A 327 0.41 30.88 -19.10
N LEU A 328 -0.43 29.84 -19.01
CA LEU A 328 -0.24 28.57 -19.73
C LEU A 328 -1.19 28.41 -20.93
N ALA A 329 -2.18 29.29 -21.11
CA ALA A 329 -3.10 29.21 -22.24
C ALA A 329 -3.70 30.59 -22.52
N LYS A 330 -3.25 31.25 -23.59
CA LYS A 330 -3.97 32.38 -24.21
C LYS A 330 -4.84 31.93 -25.40
N ASP A 331 -4.90 30.62 -25.64
CA ASP A 331 -5.47 30.00 -26.84
C ASP A 331 -6.83 29.32 -26.61
N ALA A 332 -7.51 29.02 -27.71
CA ALA A 332 -8.92 28.64 -27.83
C ALA A 332 -9.38 27.33 -27.16
N HIS A 333 -8.55 26.64 -26.37
CA HIS A 333 -8.87 25.35 -25.74
C HIS A 333 -8.32 25.19 -24.31
N TRP A 334 -8.20 26.30 -23.57
CA TRP A 334 -7.65 26.32 -22.21
C TRP A 334 -8.37 25.34 -21.24
N GLU A 335 -9.65 25.02 -21.49
CA GLU A 335 -10.44 24.09 -20.68
C GLU A 335 -9.92 22.65 -20.69
N ARG A 336 -9.07 22.29 -21.66
CA ARG A 336 -8.44 20.97 -21.77
C ARG A 336 -7.14 20.88 -20.95
N TYR A 337 -6.56 22.02 -20.57
CA TYR A 337 -5.26 22.07 -19.93
C TYR A 337 -5.34 21.90 -18.43
N ILE A 338 -4.46 21.04 -17.92
CA ILE A 338 -4.30 20.88 -16.49
C ILE A 338 -2.85 21.16 -16.09
N ARG A 339 -2.71 22.03 -15.10
CA ARG A 339 -1.42 22.28 -14.44
C ARG A 339 -1.23 21.31 -13.29
N THR A 340 -0.07 20.69 -13.22
CA THR A 340 0.28 19.82 -12.11
C THR A 340 1.78 19.86 -11.84
N CYS A 341 2.20 19.33 -10.69
CA CYS A 341 3.61 19.17 -10.40
C CYS A 341 4.05 17.73 -10.67
N TYR A 342 5.35 17.57 -10.89
CA TYR A 342 5.99 16.29 -11.18
C TYR A 342 5.56 15.16 -10.22
N ARG A 343 5.50 15.47 -8.91
CA ARG A 343 5.15 14.51 -7.87
C ARG A 343 3.72 13.97 -8.00
N GLU A 344 2.77 14.78 -8.46
CA GLU A 344 1.38 14.36 -8.65
C GLU A 344 1.21 13.51 -9.92
N VAL A 345 2.00 13.75 -10.98
CA VAL A 345 2.00 12.89 -12.18
C VAL A 345 2.50 11.49 -11.85
N VAL A 346 3.59 11.37 -11.09
CA VAL A 346 4.12 10.06 -10.67
C VAL A 346 3.12 9.34 -9.76
N LYS A 347 2.37 10.06 -8.92
CA LYS A 347 1.28 9.48 -8.13
C LYS A 347 0.11 9.01 -8.99
N PHE A 348 -0.24 9.74 -10.05
CA PHE A 348 -1.28 9.35 -11.01
C PHE A 348 -0.93 8.01 -11.66
N ALA A 349 0.30 7.88 -12.17
CA ALA A 349 0.76 6.64 -12.75
C ALA A 349 0.68 5.48 -11.73
N ASN A 350 1.27 5.65 -10.53
CA ASN A 350 1.33 4.58 -9.53
C ASN A 350 -0.02 4.15 -8.93
N LYS A 351 -1.09 4.95 -9.10
CA LYS A 351 -2.44 4.63 -8.64
C LYS A 351 -3.36 4.50 -9.85
N SER A 352 -3.37 3.35 -10.50
CA SER A 352 -4.18 3.01 -11.68
C SER A 352 -5.72 3.07 -11.47
N SER A 353 -6.24 3.83 -10.50
CA SER A 353 -7.67 3.99 -10.24
C SER A 353 -8.11 5.20 -9.39
N ILE A 354 -7.24 6.11 -8.90
CA ILE A 354 -7.64 7.01 -7.78
C ILE A 354 -7.60 8.54 -8.05
N PHE A 355 -7.15 9.06 -9.18
CA PHE A 355 -7.19 10.53 -9.39
C PHE A 355 -7.72 10.93 -10.78
N ALA A 356 -9.05 10.98 -10.91
CA ALA A 356 -9.69 12.00 -11.76
C ALA A 356 -10.45 13.03 -10.92
N ARG A 357 -10.06 13.17 -9.65
CA ARG A 357 -10.86 13.86 -8.64
C ARG A 357 -10.09 14.92 -7.86
N GLY A 358 -8.98 15.43 -8.40
CA GLY A 358 -8.28 16.49 -7.69
C GLY A 358 -7.34 17.33 -8.53
N LEU A 359 -7.81 17.76 -9.69
CA LEU A 359 -7.12 18.79 -10.47
C LEU A 359 -7.96 20.06 -10.35
N VAL A 360 -7.41 21.02 -9.61
CA VAL A 360 -8.02 22.32 -9.33
C VAL A 360 -8.18 23.05 -10.66
N LYS A 361 -9.43 23.35 -11.05
CA LYS A 361 -9.69 24.44 -12.00
C LYS A 361 -9.14 25.72 -11.39
N VAL A 362 -8.19 26.37 -12.06
CA VAL A 362 -7.86 27.76 -11.74
C VAL A 362 -9.12 28.56 -12.08
N PRO A 363 -9.78 29.23 -11.12
CA PRO A 363 -10.88 30.11 -11.46
C PRO A 363 -10.34 31.25 -12.35
N PRO A 364 -11.12 31.75 -13.31
CA PRO A 364 -10.73 32.94 -14.04
C PRO A 364 -10.48 34.05 -13.02
N ILE A 365 -9.27 34.58 -13.01
CA ILE A 365 -8.97 35.83 -12.32
C ILE A 365 -9.84 36.87 -13.03
N TRP A 366 -10.94 37.26 -12.40
CA TRP A 366 -11.73 38.38 -12.87
C TRP A 366 -10.97 39.66 -12.58
N LYS A 367 -10.49 40.27 -13.67
CA LYS A 367 -9.89 41.60 -13.83
C LYS A 367 -8.48 41.82 -13.28
#